data_AF-A0A800N6Y4-F1
#
_entry.id   AF-A0A800N6Y4-F1
#
_cell.length_a   1.000
_cell.length_b   1.000
_cell.length_c   1.000
_cell.angle_alpha   90.00
_cell.angle_beta   90.00
_cell.angle_gamma   90.00
#
_symmetry.space_group_name_H-M   'P 1'
#
loop_
_entity.id
_entity.type
_entity.pdbx_description
1 polymer ?
#
loop_
_entity_poly.entity_id
_entity_poly.type
_entity_poly.pdbx_seq_one_letter_code
_entity_poly.pdbx_strand_id
1 'polypeptide(L)'
;MVKLNNDFFNLKGWFILALVFFLTACAATDARNKEKRKTDAQLYIDLGLRYMEMGHYRVALTKLNKAHAVDDENFASHNALAVFYETTGKKELAVPHYKRALSLAPNNPSVLNNYGRFLCQHGDVDNGFEMLIKAAELPFNNRSWLSYSNAGRCQLIKGNQQLAEKNFLQAITRNNSFAPALFELATLNYVRQEFLSARNYIEQFFTVNFETAASVLLAYKIENQLGRLTAAEHYYQILKKNFPASKEAQSLVK
;
A
#
# COMPACT_ATOMS: atom_id res chain seq x y z
N MET A 1 -74.96 42.75 2.30
CA MET A 1 -73.74 43.10 3.07
C MET A 1 -72.95 41.81 3.29
N VAL A 2 -71.77 41.76 2.66
CA VAL A 2 -70.54 40.97 2.92
C VAL A 2 -70.63 39.48 3.33
N LYS A 3 -70.09 38.63 2.44
CA LYS A 3 -69.70 37.23 2.65
C LYS A 3 -68.51 37.14 3.63
N LEU A 4 -68.60 36.31 4.66
CA LEU A 4 -67.46 35.78 5.41
C LEU A 4 -67.20 34.36 4.89
N ASN A 5 -66.09 34.14 4.18
CA ASN A 5 -65.66 32.79 3.81
C ASN A 5 -64.11 32.71 3.76
N ASN A 6 -63.60 31.69 4.45
CA ASN A 6 -62.32 30.99 4.27
C ASN A 6 -60.99 31.71 4.56
N ASP A 7 -60.63 31.83 5.85
CA ASP A 7 -59.22 31.99 6.30
C ASP A 7 -58.71 30.84 7.20
N PHE A 8 -59.38 29.69 7.20
CA PHE A 8 -58.93 28.52 8.00
C PHE A 8 -58.00 27.54 7.26
N PHE A 9 -57.59 27.86 6.02
CA PHE A 9 -56.85 26.96 5.14
C PHE A 9 -55.47 27.52 4.76
N ASN A 10 -54.53 27.68 5.72
CA ASN A 10 -53.09 27.70 5.38
C ASN A 10 -52.08 27.68 6.55
N LEU A 11 -52.53 27.76 7.82
CA LEU A 11 -51.58 27.76 8.94
C LEU A 11 -50.85 26.41 9.12
N LYS A 12 -51.57 25.29 8.93
CA LYS A 12 -50.97 23.94 8.98
C LYS A 12 -49.96 23.70 7.84
N GLY A 13 -50.21 24.26 6.65
CA GLY A 13 -49.29 24.16 5.51
C GLY A 13 -47.98 24.92 5.75
N TRP A 14 -48.05 26.11 6.34
CA TRP A 14 -46.86 26.89 6.74
C TRP A 14 -46.05 26.24 7.86
N PHE A 15 -46.71 25.62 8.85
CA PHE A 15 -46.02 24.86 9.90
C PHE A 15 -45.28 23.64 9.33
N ILE A 16 -45.90 22.90 8.40
CA ILE A 16 -45.25 21.76 7.74
C ILE A 16 -44.08 22.23 6.86
N LEU A 17 -44.25 23.33 6.10
CA LEU A 17 -43.16 23.91 5.30
C LEU A 17 -41.98 24.36 6.18
N ALA A 18 -42.25 25.10 7.26
CA ALA A 18 -41.22 25.57 8.18
C ALA A 18 -40.48 24.39 8.84
N LEU A 19 -41.18 23.34 9.26
CA LEU A 19 -40.57 22.14 9.82
C LEU A 19 -39.64 21.43 8.82
N VAL A 20 -40.04 21.34 7.54
CA VAL A 20 -39.21 20.79 6.46
C VAL A 20 -37.97 21.67 6.20
N PHE A 21 -38.10 23.00 6.25
CA PHE A 21 -36.96 23.92 6.12
C PHE A 21 -35.97 23.81 7.31
N PHE A 22 -36.45 23.64 8.54
CA PHE A 22 -35.59 23.42 9.71
C PHE A 22 -34.87 22.06 9.66
N LEU A 23 -35.58 20.99 9.28
CA LEU A 23 -34.99 19.64 9.16
C LEU A 23 -33.93 19.57 8.05
N THR A 24 -34.16 20.24 6.92
CA THR A 24 -33.19 20.31 5.81
C THR A 24 -31.95 21.16 6.17
N ALA A 25 -32.13 22.25 6.94
CA ALA A 25 -31.01 23.05 7.45
C ALA A 25 -30.13 22.29 8.45
N CYS A 26 -30.71 21.51 9.37
CA CYS A 26 -29.96 20.65 10.28
C CYS A 26 -29.19 19.57 9.53
N ALA A 27 -29.84 18.85 8.61
CA ALA A 27 -29.20 17.80 7.81
C ALA A 27 -28.03 18.35 6.96
N ALA A 28 -28.19 19.55 6.38
CA ALA A 28 -27.14 20.21 5.61
C ALA A 28 -25.94 20.63 6.49
N THR A 29 -26.19 21.06 7.72
CA THR A 29 -25.15 21.46 8.69
C THR A 29 -24.38 20.24 9.18
N ASP A 30 -25.08 19.13 9.48
CA ASP A 30 -24.45 17.87 9.89
C ASP A 30 -23.61 17.25 8.77
N ALA A 31 -24.11 17.26 7.53
CA ALA A 31 -23.34 16.81 6.37
C ALA A 31 -22.06 17.64 6.19
N ARG A 32 -22.15 18.97 6.31
CA ARG A 32 -20.99 19.88 6.24
C ARG A 32 -19.98 19.63 7.36
N ASN A 33 -20.46 19.41 8.58
CA ASN A 33 -19.61 19.11 9.73
C ASN A 33 -18.92 17.74 9.57
N LYS A 34 -19.62 16.73 9.06
CA LYS A 34 -19.04 15.42 8.77
C LYS A 34 -17.95 15.50 7.69
N GLU A 35 -18.19 16.27 6.64
CA GLU A 35 -17.20 16.46 5.57
C GLU A 35 -15.96 17.20 6.04
N LYS A 36 -16.14 18.23 6.89
CA LYS A 36 -15.03 18.93 7.53
C LYS A 36 -14.20 17.99 8.40
N ARG A 37 -14.85 17.17 9.25
CA ARG A 37 -14.13 16.18 10.10
C ARG A 37 -13.31 15.20 9.27
N LYS A 38 -13.85 14.69 8.16
CA LYS A 38 -13.11 13.82 7.23
C LYS A 38 -11.88 14.51 6.65
N THR A 39 -12.04 15.76 6.20
CA THR A 39 -10.93 16.56 5.65
C THR A 39 -9.85 16.82 6.69
N ASP A 40 -10.24 17.21 7.91
CA ASP A 40 -9.32 17.46 9.02
C ASP A 40 -8.57 16.16 9.41
N ALA A 41 -9.27 15.03 9.48
CA ALA A 41 -8.67 13.73 9.74
C ALA A 41 -7.66 13.34 8.66
N GLN A 42 -8.00 13.54 7.37
CA GLN A 42 -7.10 13.24 6.25
C GLN A 42 -5.81 14.06 6.32
N LEU A 43 -5.88 15.35 6.65
CA LEU A 43 -4.69 16.18 6.83
C LEU A 43 -3.76 15.63 7.92
N TYR A 44 -4.32 15.21 9.06
CA TYR A 44 -3.51 14.63 10.13
C TYR A 44 -2.94 13.25 9.77
N ILE A 45 -3.65 12.45 8.98
CA ILE A 45 -3.13 11.20 8.41
C ILE A 45 -1.91 11.48 7.54
N ASP A 46 -2.04 12.41 6.59
CA ASP A 46 -0.97 12.74 5.65
C ASP A 46 0.27 13.26 6.39
N LEU A 47 0.08 14.16 7.36
CA LEU A 47 1.17 14.63 8.22
C LEU A 47 1.81 13.47 9.00
N GLY A 48 1.01 12.58 9.57
CA GLY A 48 1.50 11.41 10.31
C GLY A 48 2.35 10.49 9.44
N LEU A 49 1.88 10.16 8.24
CA LEU A 49 2.61 9.33 7.27
C LEU A 49 3.90 10.01 6.81
N ARG A 50 3.90 11.32 6.54
CA ARG A 50 5.12 12.07 6.19
C ARG A 50 6.16 12.08 7.30
N TYR A 51 5.75 12.33 8.55
CA TYR A 51 6.68 12.24 9.68
C TYR A 51 7.21 10.82 9.89
N MET A 52 6.41 9.80 9.58
CA MET A 52 6.85 8.41 9.63
C MET A 52 7.90 8.10 8.55
N GLU A 53 7.70 8.57 7.31
CA GLU A 53 8.69 8.48 6.21
C GLU A 53 10.02 9.15 6.58
N MET A 54 9.99 10.24 7.35
CA MET A 54 11.20 10.94 7.85
C MET A 54 11.81 10.27 9.09
N GLY A 55 11.24 9.18 9.60
CA GLY A 55 11.70 8.50 10.83
C GLY A 55 11.33 9.22 12.14
N HIS A 56 10.54 10.28 12.09
CA HIS A 56 10.06 11.03 13.26
C HIS A 56 8.85 10.35 13.92
N TYR A 57 9.03 9.11 14.37
CA TYR A 57 7.93 8.23 14.82
C TYR A 57 7.08 8.82 15.95
N ARG A 58 7.68 9.54 16.90
CA ARG A 58 6.92 10.19 17.98
C ARG A 58 5.95 11.25 17.45
N VAL A 59 6.41 12.07 16.51
CA VAL A 59 5.57 13.12 15.91
C VAL A 59 4.50 12.49 15.03
N ALA A 60 4.86 11.46 14.26
CA ALA A 60 3.93 10.70 13.44
C ALA A 60 2.76 10.16 14.28
N LEU A 61 3.05 9.47 15.39
CA LEU A 61 2.01 8.92 16.26
C LEU A 61 1.08 10.01 16.81
N THR A 62 1.63 11.16 17.24
CA THR A 62 0.81 12.29 17.70
C THR A 62 -0.15 12.79 16.63
N LYS A 63 0.28 12.87 15.36
CA LYS A 63 -0.59 13.29 14.26
C LYS A 63 -1.64 12.22 13.94
N LEU A 64 -1.27 10.94 13.89
CA LEU A 64 -2.21 9.85 13.63
C LEU A 64 -3.26 9.71 14.73
N ASN A 65 -2.86 9.85 16.01
CA ASN A 65 -3.81 9.87 17.12
C ASN A 65 -4.76 11.07 17.04
N LYS A 66 -4.28 12.23 16.55
CA LYS A 66 -5.15 13.38 16.32
C LYS A 66 -6.14 13.12 15.17
N ALA A 67 -5.72 12.46 14.10
CA ALA A 67 -6.63 12.04 13.03
C ALA A 67 -7.74 11.12 13.59
N HIS A 68 -7.36 10.14 14.41
CA HIS A 68 -8.29 9.22 15.05
C HIS A 68 -9.24 9.91 16.03
N ALA A 69 -8.77 10.91 16.80
CA ALA A 69 -9.63 11.68 17.69
C ALA A 69 -10.62 12.60 16.95
N VAL A 70 -10.31 13.02 15.72
CA VAL A 70 -11.20 13.83 14.87
C VAL A 70 -12.31 12.98 14.25
N ASP A 71 -11.98 11.76 13.84
CA ASP A 71 -12.91 10.79 13.26
C ASP A 71 -12.44 9.36 13.55
N ASP A 72 -13.03 8.74 14.56
CA ASP A 72 -12.71 7.37 15.00
C ASP A 72 -13.37 6.29 14.14
N GLU A 73 -14.25 6.67 13.21
CA GLU A 73 -14.83 5.78 12.20
C GLU A 73 -14.16 5.93 10.83
N ASN A 74 -13.08 6.72 10.74
CA ASN A 74 -12.30 6.84 9.51
C ASN A 74 -11.40 5.62 9.30
N PHE A 75 -11.74 4.78 8.32
CA PHE A 75 -10.94 3.60 7.97
C PHE A 75 -9.48 3.94 7.63
N ALA A 76 -9.21 5.11 7.05
CA ALA A 76 -7.87 5.53 6.65
C ALA A 76 -7.01 5.87 7.88
N SER A 77 -7.63 6.43 8.93
CA SER A 77 -6.98 6.69 10.22
C SER A 77 -6.55 5.38 10.89
N HIS A 78 -7.47 4.42 10.96
CA HIS A 78 -7.17 3.08 11.45
C HIS A 78 -6.08 2.40 10.62
N ASN A 79 -6.17 2.44 9.29
CA ASN A 79 -5.15 1.85 8.42
C ASN A 79 -3.77 2.50 8.62
N ALA A 80 -3.70 3.83 8.79
CA ALA A 80 -2.45 4.54 9.04
C ALA A 80 -1.85 4.21 10.42
N LEU A 81 -2.66 4.13 11.47
CA LEU A 81 -2.21 3.66 12.79
C LEU A 81 -1.71 2.21 12.75
N ALA A 82 -2.39 1.34 12.00
CA ALA A 82 -1.97 -0.04 11.83
C ALA A 82 -0.59 -0.14 11.16
N VAL A 83 -0.37 0.60 10.06
CA VAL A 83 0.93 0.69 9.37
C VAL A 83 2.01 1.31 10.27
N PHE A 84 1.66 2.30 11.09
CA PHE A 84 2.60 2.87 12.06
C PHE A 84 3.05 1.82 13.09
N TYR A 85 2.12 1.06 13.65
CA TYR A 85 2.44 0.01 14.61
C TYR A 85 3.18 -1.17 13.98
N GLU A 86 2.87 -1.54 12.73
CA GLU A 86 3.66 -2.49 11.92
C GLU A 86 5.11 -1.98 11.78
N THR A 87 5.30 -0.75 11.32
CA THR A 87 6.62 -0.14 11.07
C THR A 87 7.46 -0.04 12.34
N THR A 88 6.82 0.15 13.49
CA THR A 88 7.50 0.26 14.80
C THR A 88 7.60 -1.07 15.54
N GLY A 89 7.28 -2.20 14.89
CA GLY A 89 7.42 -3.54 15.45
C GLY A 89 6.38 -3.91 16.52
N LYS A 90 5.32 -3.10 16.68
CA LYS A 90 4.28 -3.29 17.69
C LYS A 90 3.09 -4.07 17.11
N LYS A 91 3.34 -5.33 16.72
CA LYS A 91 2.38 -6.23 16.07
C LYS A 91 1.00 -6.24 16.77
N GLU A 92 1.00 -6.41 18.09
CA GLU A 92 -0.23 -6.52 18.89
C GLU A 92 -1.14 -5.29 18.81
N LEU A 93 -0.54 -4.11 18.59
CA LEU A 93 -1.29 -2.87 18.40
C LEU A 93 -1.75 -2.68 16.95
N ALA A 94 -1.04 -3.24 15.97
CA ALA A 94 -1.38 -3.10 14.55
C ALA A 94 -2.67 -3.86 14.19
N VAL A 95 -2.82 -5.10 14.67
CA VAL A 95 -3.94 -6.00 14.34
C VAL A 95 -5.32 -5.38 14.58
N PRO A 96 -5.65 -4.82 15.77
CA PRO A 96 -6.99 -4.26 16.00
C PRO A 96 -7.28 -3.09 15.05
N HIS A 97 -6.28 -2.26 14.73
CA HIS A 97 -6.45 -1.17 13.78
C HIS A 97 -6.67 -1.68 12.35
N TYR A 98 -5.94 -2.71 11.90
CA TYR A 98 -6.21 -3.33 10.60
C TYR A 98 -7.61 -3.92 10.50
N LYS A 99 -8.04 -4.69 11.52
CA LYS A 99 -9.38 -5.28 11.58
C LYS A 99 -10.46 -4.21 11.55
N ARG A 100 -10.29 -3.12 12.30
CA ARG A 100 -11.25 -2.01 12.30
C ARG A 100 -11.29 -1.31 10.94
N ALA A 101 -10.15 -1.01 10.32
CA ALA A 101 -10.08 -0.45 8.98
C ALA A 101 -10.79 -1.35 7.94
N LEU A 102 -10.57 -2.67 8.01
CA LEU A 102 -11.24 -3.63 7.13
C LEU A 102 -12.75 -3.68 7.35
N SER A 103 -13.21 -3.63 8.61
CA SER A 103 -14.65 -3.62 8.92
C SER A 103 -15.35 -2.37 8.38
N LEU A 104 -14.67 -1.22 8.41
CA LEU A 104 -15.20 0.06 7.93
C LEU A 104 -15.17 0.17 6.40
N ALA A 105 -14.19 -0.49 5.75
CA ALA A 105 -14.02 -0.42 4.31
C ALA A 105 -13.54 -1.77 3.71
N PRO A 106 -14.43 -2.79 3.64
CA PRO A 106 -14.06 -4.18 3.30
C PRO A 106 -13.59 -4.38 1.85
N ASN A 107 -13.82 -3.39 1.00
CA ASN A 107 -13.43 -3.37 -0.41
C ASN A 107 -12.51 -2.17 -0.72
N ASN A 108 -11.80 -1.62 0.28
CA ASN A 108 -10.79 -0.60 0.01
C ASN A 108 -9.47 -1.27 -0.39
N PRO A 109 -8.91 -0.99 -1.59
CA PRO A 109 -7.69 -1.64 -2.06
C PRO A 109 -6.49 -1.43 -1.14
N SER A 110 -6.33 -0.24 -0.55
CA SER A 110 -5.20 0.07 0.34
C SER A 110 -5.28 -0.69 1.66
N VAL A 111 -6.49 -0.82 2.23
CA VAL A 111 -6.72 -1.58 3.48
C VAL A 111 -6.45 -3.07 3.24
N LEU A 112 -7.04 -3.64 2.19
CA LEU A 112 -6.82 -5.04 1.81
C LEU A 112 -5.34 -5.31 1.53
N ASN A 113 -4.69 -4.43 0.78
CA ASN A 113 -3.27 -4.55 0.45
C ASN A 113 -2.37 -4.53 1.69
N ASN A 114 -2.57 -3.56 2.58
CA ASN A 114 -1.72 -3.40 3.76
C ASN A 114 -1.94 -4.53 4.76
N TYR A 115 -3.20 -4.87 5.06
CA TYR A 115 -3.46 -5.93 6.01
C TYR A 115 -3.08 -7.30 5.45
N GLY A 116 -3.34 -7.54 4.16
CA GLY A 116 -2.93 -8.78 3.50
C GLY A 116 -1.41 -8.97 3.53
N ARG A 117 -0.63 -7.94 3.20
CA ARG A 117 0.83 -7.95 3.34
C ARG A 117 1.26 -8.25 4.78
N PHE A 118 0.67 -7.56 5.75
CA PHE A 118 0.96 -7.76 7.17
C PHE A 118 0.70 -9.21 7.59
N LEU A 119 -0.42 -9.81 7.20
CA LEU A 119 -0.75 -11.21 7.52
C LEU A 119 0.29 -12.18 6.96
N CYS A 120 0.68 -12.01 5.69
CA CYS A 120 1.73 -12.84 5.06
C CYS A 120 3.05 -12.80 5.83
N GLN A 121 3.48 -11.61 6.27
CA GLN A 121 4.72 -11.43 7.02
C GLN A 121 4.66 -12.00 8.44
N HIS A 122 3.45 -12.24 8.97
CA HIS A 122 3.23 -12.65 10.35
C HIS A 122 2.63 -14.06 10.48
N GLY A 123 2.74 -14.87 9.43
CA GLY A 123 2.45 -16.30 9.42
C GLY A 123 1.07 -16.69 8.91
N ASP A 124 0.14 -15.74 8.74
CA ASP A 124 -1.19 -16.00 8.18
C ASP A 124 -1.18 -15.78 6.66
N VAL A 125 -0.41 -16.62 5.98
CA VAL A 125 -0.05 -16.48 4.57
C VAL A 125 -1.27 -16.64 3.66
N ASP A 126 -2.19 -17.54 3.99
CA ASP A 126 -3.35 -17.85 3.15
C ASP A 126 -4.36 -16.70 3.15
N ASN A 127 -4.79 -16.23 4.34
CA ASN A 127 -5.67 -15.08 4.43
C ASN A 127 -5.01 -13.83 3.85
N GLY A 128 -3.70 -13.65 4.10
CA GLY A 128 -2.95 -12.54 3.55
C GLY A 128 -2.95 -12.52 2.02
N PHE A 129 -2.71 -13.67 1.40
CA PHE A 129 -2.74 -13.83 -0.05
C PHE A 129 -4.12 -13.55 -0.64
N GLU A 130 -5.19 -14.10 -0.06
CA GLU A 130 -6.57 -13.86 -0.53
C GLU A 130 -6.93 -12.38 -0.52
N MET A 131 -6.57 -11.67 0.55
CA MET A 131 -6.78 -10.22 0.65
C MET A 131 -6.00 -9.45 -0.41
N LEU A 132 -4.77 -9.86 -0.71
CA LEU A 132 -3.93 -9.23 -1.73
C LEU A 132 -4.48 -9.45 -3.14
N ILE A 133 -4.94 -10.65 -3.46
CA ILE A 133 -5.61 -10.94 -4.75
C ILE A 133 -6.90 -10.14 -4.85
N LYS A 134 -7.74 -10.15 -3.81
CA LYS A 134 -8.95 -9.31 -3.77
C LYS A 134 -8.62 -7.85 -4.03
N ALA A 135 -7.60 -7.29 -3.37
CA ALA A 135 -7.17 -5.92 -3.61
C ALA A 135 -6.77 -5.68 -5.08
N ALA A 136 -6.01 -6.61 -5.66
CA ALA A 136 -5.49 -6.50 -7.02
C ALA A 136 -6.59 -6.59 -8.10
N GLU A 137 -7.68 -7.30 -7.81
CA GLU A 137 -8.80 -7.54 -8.72
C GLU A 137 -9.98 -6.56 -8.55
N LEU A 138 -9.95 -5.70 -7.53
CA LEU A 138 -10.98 -4.68 -7.34
C LEU A 138 -11.03 -3.69 -8.52
N PRO A 139 -12.24 -3.36 -9.02
CA PRO A 139 -12.41 -2.30 -10.01
C PRO A 139 -11.81 -0.97 -9.53
N PHE A 140 -11.24 -0.21 -10.45
CA PHE A 140 -10.66 1.12 -10.19
C PHE A 140 -9.48 1.14 -9.19
N ASN A 141 -8.90 -0.02 -8.82
CA ASN A 141 -7.60 -0.04 -8.14
C ASN A 141 -6.50 0.40 -9.11
N ASN A 142 -6.19 1.69 -9.08
CA ASN A 142 -5.14 2.30 -9.87
C ASN A 142 -3.72 1.92 -9.43
N ARG A 143 -3.55 1.03 -8.44
CA ARG A 143 -2.26 0.52 -7.94
C ARG A 143 -2.27 -1.01 -7.79
N SER A 144 -3.05 -1.71 -8.62
CA SER A 144 -3.16 -3.18 -8.58
C SER A 144 -1.82 -3.92 -8.70
N TRP A 145 -0.83 -3.34 -9.40
CA TRP A 145 0.53 -3.90 -9.47
C TRP A 145 1.20 -4.06 -8.10
N LEU A 146 0.92 -3.16 -7.15
CA LEU A 146 1.48 -3.25 -5.80
C LEU A 146 0.90 -4.46 -5.07
N SER A 147 -0.40 -4.70 -5.20
CA SER A 147 -1.09 -5.83 -4.58
C SER A 147 -0.67 -7.16 -5.20
N TYR A 148 -0.55 -7.23 -6.53
CA TYR A 148 0.03 -8.39 -7.20
C TYR A 148 1.48 -8.66 -6.76
N SER A 149 2.32 -7.64 -6.64
CA SER A 149 3.70 -7.84 -6.18
C SER A 149 3.76 -8.33 -4.72
N ASN A 150 2.93 -7.79 -3.84
CA ASN A 150 2.80 -8.28 -2.47
C ASN A 150 2.26 -9.73 -2.44
N ALA A 151 1.32 -10.08 -3.31
CA ALA A 151 0.82 -11.45 -3.45
C ALA A 151 1.94 -12.41 -3.91
N GLY A 152 2.79 -11.96 -4.83
CA GLY A 152 3.99 -12.70 -5.25
C GLY A 152 4.93 -12.98 -4.10
N ARG A 153 5.26 -11.96 -3.30
CA ARG A 153 6.08 -12.10 -2.08
C ARG A 153 5.45 -13.02 -1.05
N CYS A 154 4.14 -12.93 -0.86
CA CYS A 154 3.39 -13.81 0.03
C CYS A 154 3.54 -15.29 -0.38
N GLN A 155 3.50 -15.57 -1.69
CA GLN A 155 3.69 -16.92 -2.21
C GLN A 155 5.14 -17.40 -2.14
N LEU A 156 6.13 -16.49 -2.21
CA LEU A 156 7.52 -16.84 -1.89
C LEU A 156 7.66 -17.29 -0.43
N ILE A 157 6.99 -16.61 0.52
CA ILE A 157 6.96 -17.04 1.94
C ILE A 157 6.33 -18.43 2.07
N LYS A 158 5.28 -18.72 1.29
CA LYS A 158 4.64 -20.05 1.24
C LYS A 158 5.53 -21.13 0.57
N GLY A 159 6.57 -20.74 -0.15
CA GLY A 159 7.37 -21.63 -0.98
C GLY A 159 6.78 -21.95 -2.36
N ASN A 160 5.68 -21.30 -2.76
CA ASN A 160 5.06 -21.49 -4.07
C ASN A 160 5.65 -20.54 -5.11
N GLN A 161 6.81 -20.92 -5.65
CA GLN A 161 7.56 -20.13 -6.62
C GLN A 161 6.80 -19.88 -7.93
N GLN A 162 6.03 -20.85 -8.41
CA GLN A 162 5.27 -20.74 -9.67
C GLN A 162 4.15 -19.70 -9.54
N LEU A 163 3.42 -19.73 -8.42
CA LEU A 163 2.37 -18.74 -8.17
C LEU A 163 2.95 -17.37 -7.84
N ALA A 164 4.13 -17.32 -7.20
CA ALA A 164 4.86 -16.07 -6.99
C ALA A 164 5.21 -15.39 -8.32
N GLU A 165 5.80 -16.13 -9.25
CA GLU A 165 6.13 -15.64 -10.60
C GLU A 165 4.88 -15.10 -11.31
N LYS A 166 3.79 -15.89 -11.34
CA LYS A 166 2.53 -15.47 -11.97
C LYS A 166 2.07 -14.11 -11.44
N ASN A 167 2.16 -13.88 -10.14
CA ASN A 167 1.76 -12.63 -9.52
C ASN A 167 2.72 -11.47 -9.83
N PHE A 168 4.03 -11.69 -9.84
CA PHE A 168 4.98 -10.66 -10.27
C PHE A 168 4.80 -10.30 -11.75
N LEU A 169 4.50 -11.27 -12.61
CA LEU A 169 4.15 -11.04 -14.01
C LEU A 169 2.89 -10.18 -14.16
N GLN A 170 1.85 -10.44 -13.35
CA GLN A 170 0.68 -9.54 -13.31
C GLN A 170 1.07 -8.13 -12.87
N ALA A 171 1.96 -7.99 -11.88
CA ALA A 171 2.43 -6.68 -11.44
C ALA A 171 3.10 -5.89 -12.58
N ILE A 172 4.05 -6.49 -13.30
CA ILE A 172 4.73 -5.81 -14.41
C ILE A 172 3.85 -5.67 -15.66
N THR A 173 2.81 -6.49 -15.83
CA THR A 173 1.81 -6.30 -16.89
C THR A 173 0.98 -5.04 -16.64
N ARG A 174 0.70 -4.72 -15.38
CA ARG A 174 -0.08 -3.52 -14.99
C ARG A 174 0.80 -2.27 -14.90
N ASN A 175 2.05 -2.43 -14.49
CA ASN A 175 3.05 -1.38 -14.47
C ASN A 175 4.43 -1.96 -14.82
N ASN A 176 4.81 -1.84 -16.09
CA ASN A 176 6.06 -2.39 -16.62
C ASN A 176 7.32 -1.80 -15.96
N SER A 177 7.22 -0.62 -15.35
CA SER A 177 8.31 0.06 -14.65
C SER A 177 8.37 -0.27 -13.15
N PHE A 178 7.56 -1.22 -12.66
CA PHE A 178 7.53 -1.55 -11.24
C PHE A 178 8.76 -2.37 -10.81
N ALA A 179 9.83 -1.65 -10.49
CA ALA A 179 11.14 -2.19 -10.14
C ALA A 179 11.14 -3.30 -9.09
N PRO A 180 10.34 -3.24 -7.99
CA PRO A 180 10.32 -4.33 -7.03
C PRO A 180 9.91 -5.68 -7.65
N ALA A 181 8.92 -5.71 -8.54
CA ALA A 181 8.52 -6.96 -9.18
C ALA A 181 9.56 -7.46 -10.20
N LEU A 182 10.22 -6.55 -10.93
CA LEU A 182 11.32 -6.90 -11.85
C LEU A 182 12.49 -7.54 -11.08
N PHE A 183 12.86 -6.98 -9.93
CA PHE A 183 13.93 -7.53 -9.10
C PHE A 183 13.59 -8.92 -8.54
N GLU A 184 12.35 -9.13 -8.09
CA GLU A 184 11.90 -10.44 -7.60
C GLU A 184 11.85 -11.48 -8.73
N LEU A 185 11.42 -11.10 -9.94
CA LEU A 185 11.45 -11.97 -11.12
C LEU A 185 12.88 -12.34 -11.50
N ALA A 186 13.81 -11.38 -11.51
CA ALA A 186 15.22 -11.65 -11.77
C ALA A 186 15.82 -12.62 -10.74
N THR A 187 15.52 -12.39 -9.46
CA THR A 187 15.99 -13.23 -8.36
C THR A 187 15.43 -14.65 -8.46
N LEU A 188 14.13 -14.78 -8.73
CA LEU A 188 13.45 -16.06 -8.85
C LEU A 188 13.98 -16.89 -10.03
N ASN A 189 14.16 -16.25 -11.19
CA ASN A 189 14.71 -16.89 -12.38
C ASN A 189 16.19 -17.29 -12.16
N TYR A 190 16.96 -16.47 -11.44
CA TYR A 190 18.34 -16.83 -11.07
C TYR A 190 18.39 -18.09 -10.19
N VAL A 191 17.54 -18.18 -9.16
CA VAL A 191 17.45 -19.36 -8.28
C VAL A 191 17.05 -20.61 -9.06
N ARG A 192 16.19 -20.46 -10.08
CA ARG A 192 15.77 -21.54 -10.99
C ARG A 192 16.79 -21.86 -12.08
N GLN A 193 17.95 -21.19 -12.09
CA GLN A 193 19.01 -21.34 -13.12
C GLN A 193 18.58 -20.90 -14.53
N GLU A 194 17.52 -20.10 -14.62
CA GLU A 194 17.00 -19.53 -15.87
C GLU A 194 17.71 -18.20 -16.15
N PHE A 195 19.03 -18.27 -16.34
CA PHE A 195 19.90 -17.09 -16.29
C PHE A 195 19.63 -16.04 -17.38
N LEU A 196 19.18 -16.45 -18.58
CA LEU A 196 18.81 -15.52 -19.65
C LEU A 196 17.55 -14.71 -19.27
N SER A 197 16.54 -15.36 -18.70
CA SER A 197 15.34 -14.69 -18.19
C SER A 197 15.68 -13.79 -17.01
N ALA A 198 16.52 -14.26 -16.09
CA ALA A 198 17.01 -13.46 -14.97
C ALA A 198 17.72 -12.19 -15.44
N ARG A 199 18.58 -12.32 -16.47
CA ARG A 199 19.28 -11.21 -17.13
C ARG A 199 18.30 -10.20 -17.73
N ASN A 200 17.30 -10.67 -18.47
CA ASN A 200 16.30 -9.80 -19.06
C ASN A 200 15.57 -8.95 -18.00
N TYR A 201 15.20 -9.53 -16.87
CA TYR A 201 14.51 -8.79 -15.80
C TYR A 201 15.44 -7.82 -15.04
N ILE A 202 16.70 -8.19 -14.78
CA ILE A 202 17.63 -7.29 -14.09
C ILE A 202 18.05 -6.12 -14.99
N GLU A 203 18.17 -6.33 -16.31
CA GLU A 203 18.40 -5.25 -17.28
C GLU A 203 17.20 -4.29 -17.30
N GLN A 204 15.97 -4.81 -17.34
CA GLN A 204 14.76 -3.97 -17.22
C GLN A 204 14.73 -3.18 -15.92
N PHE A 205 15.09 -3.80 -14.79
CA PHE A 205 15.19 -3.12 -13.49
C PHE A 205 16.12 -1.90 -13.55
N PHE A 206 17.29 -2.02 -14.18
CA PHE A 206 18.24 -0.92 -14.31
C PHE A 206 17.79 0.19 -15.26
N THR A 207 16.79 -0.04 -16.12
CA THR A 207 16.23 1.04 -16.95
C THR A 207 15.28 1.96 -16.19
N VAL A 208 14.73 1.51 -15.05
CA VAL A 208 13.68 2.22 -14.30
C VAL A 208 14.03 2.51 -12.84
N ASN A 209 15.13 1.98 -12.33
CA ASN A 209 15.54 2.16 -10.95
C ASN A 209 17.06 2.28 -10.80
N PHE A 210 17.47 2.96 -9.73
CA PHE A 210 18.88 3.07 -9.40
C PHE A 210 19.48 1.73 -8.97
N GLU A 211 20.77 1.60 -9.23
CA GLU A 211 21.58 0.49 -8.75
C GLU A 211 21.56 0.43 -7.22
N THR A 212 21.48 -0.79 -6.71
CA THR A 212 21.67 -1.11 -5.29
C THR A 212 22.74 -2.18 -5.19
N ALA A 213 23.39 -2.30 -4.03
CA ALA A 213 24.38 -3.35 -3.82
C ALA A 213 23.81 -4.76 -4.14
N ALA A 214 22.56 -5.01 -3.77
CA ALA A 214 21.86 -6.27 -4.05
C ALA A 214 21.60 -6.50 -5.55
N SER A 215 21.12 -5.48 -6.27
CA SER A 215 20.86 -5.61 -7.71
C SER A 215 22.13 -5.74 -8.54
N VAL A 216 23.20 -5.03 -8.18
CA VAL A 216 24.50 -5.16 -8.83
C VAL A 216 25.13 -6.53 -8.55
N LEU A 217 25.05 -7.03 -7.32
CA LEU A 217 25.52 -8.39 -7.00
C LEU A 217 24.74 -9.46 -7.77
N LEU A 218 23.42 -9.32 -7.89
CA LEU A 218 22.61 -10.24 -8.66
C LEU A 218 23.03 -10.23 -10.14
N ALA A 219 23.22 -9.05 -10.73
CA ALA A 219 23.70 -8.91 -12.10
C ALA A 219 25.09 -9.54 -12.31
N TYR A 220 26.04 -9.28 -11.41
CA TYR A 220 27.35 -9.95 -11.38
C TYR A 220 27.21 -11.48 -11.40
N LYS A 221 26.36 -12.03 -10.53
CA LYS A 221 26.14 -13.47 -10.43
C LYS A 221 25.51 -14.05 -11.71
N ILE A 222 24.53 -13.36 -12.29
CA ILE A 222 23.88 -13.76 -13.54
C ILE A 222 24.90 -13.80 -14.69
N GLU A 223 25.69 -12.74 -14.86
CA GLU A 223 26.67 -12.67 -15.96
C GLU A 223 27.79 -13.72 -15.83
N ASN A 224 28.21 -14.05 -14.61
CA ASN A 224 29.14 -15.17 -14.37
C ASN A 224 28.56 -16.51 -14.80
N GLN A 225 27.30 -16.81 -14.44
CA GLN A 225 26.64 -18.06 -14.81
C GLN A 225 26.43 -18.17 -16.34
N LEU A 226 26.33 -17.04 -17.03
CA LEU A 226 26.25 -16.97 -18.49
C LEU A 226 27.63 -16.99 -19.18
N GLY A 227 28.74 -17.01 -18.44
CA GLY A 227 30.09 -16.95 -19.00
C GLY A 227 30.47 -15.58 -19.60
N ARG A 228 29.72 -14.53 -19.29
CA ARG A 228 29.91 -13.16 -19.83
C ARG A 228 30.88 -12.39 -18.94
N LEU A 229 32.13 -12.84 -18.91
CA LEU A 229 33.14 -12.39 -17.94
C LEU A 229 33.39 -10.88 -17.97
N THR A 230 33.39 -10.24 -19.14
CA THR A 230 33.56 -8.77 -19.24
C THR A 230 32.40 -8.01 -18.58
N ALA A 231 31.17 -8.50 -18.72
CA ALA A 231 30.00 -7.88 -18.10
C ALA A 231 29.98 -8.15 -16.58
N ALA A 232 30.36 -9.36 -16.16
CA ALA A 232 30.55 -9.66 -14.75
C ALA A 232 31.60 -8.75 -14.11
N GLU A 233 32.76 -8.56 -14.75
CA GLU A 233 33.82 -7.67 -14.26
C GLU A 233 33.32 -6.22 -14.12
N HIS A 234 32.52 -5.74 -15.08
CA HIS A 234 31.90 -4.43 -14.99
C HIS A 234 31.04 -4.27 -13.72
N TYR A 235 30.15 -5.23 -13.42
CA TYR A 235 29.34 -5.18 -12.21
C TYR A 235 30.15 -5.35 -10.92
N TYR A 236 31.21 -6.16 -10.94
CA TYR A 236 32.15 -6.26 -9.82
C TYR A 236 32.80 -4.91 -9.49
N GLN A 237 33.25 -4.18 -10.51
CA GLN A 237 33.84 -2.85 -10.33
C GLN A 237 32.82 -1.83 -9.81
N ILE A 238 31.58 -1.85 -10.32
CA ILE A 238 30.48 -1.03 -9.76
C ILE A 238 30.29 -1.34 -8.28
N LEU A 239 30.20 -2.63 -7.92
CA LEU A 239 29.95 -3.04 -6.55
C LEU A 239 31.05 -2.56 -5.59
N LYS A 240 32.33 -2.69 -6.00
CA LYS A 240 33.47 -2.23 -5.19
C LYS A 240 33.59 -0.72 -5.11
N LYS A 241 33.32 0.00 -6.20
CA LYS A 241 33.47 1.45 -6.25
C LYS A 241 32.32 2.17 -5.55
N ASN A 242 31.09 1.76 -5.82
CA ASN A 242 29.90 2.48 -5.39
C ASN A 242 29.33 1.95 -4.07
N PHE A 243 29.60 0.68 -3.73
CA PHE A 243 29.09 0.03 -2.51
C PHE A 243 30.18 -0.67 -1.67
N PRO A 244 31.37 -0.06 -1.43
CA PRO A 244 32.52 -0.75 -0.83
C PRO A 244 32.27 -1.34 0.57
N ALA A 245 31.40 -0.70 1.36
CA ALA A 245 31.07 -1.15 2.72
C ALA A 245 29.87 -2.11 2.79
N SER A 246 29.24 -2.43 1.65
CA SER A 246 28.08 -3.32 1.61
C SER A 246 28.47 -4.78 1.89
N LYS A 247 27.53 -5.56 2.46
CA LYS A 247 27.72 -7.00 2.67
C LYS A 247 27.92 -7.72 1.34
N GLU A 248 27.26 -7.22 0.30
CA GLU A 248 27.33 -7.71 -1.07
C GLU A 248 28.74 -7.55 -1.64
N ALA A 249 29.35 -6.37 -1.53
CA ALA A 249 30.73 -6.14 -1.96
C ALA A 249 31.71 -7.03 -1.21
N GLN A 250 31.55 -7.13 0.12
CA GLN A 250 32.40 -7.97 0.98
C GLN A 250 32.28 -9.46 0.65
N SER A 251 31.12 -9.91 0.14
CA SER A 251 30.90 -11.32 -0.22
C SER A 251 31.76 -11.79 -1.41
N LEU A 252 32.31 -10.88 -2.22
CA LEU A 252 33.10 -11.19 -3.41
C LEU A 252 34.62 -11.13 -3.19
N VAL A 253 35.10 -10.77 -2.00
CA VAL A 253 36.54 -10.59 -1.69
C VAL A 253 37.17 -11.85 -1.06
N LYS A 254 36.55 -13.02 -1.24
CA LYS A 254 37.05 -14.29 -0.68
C LYS A 254 38.00 -15.02 -1.61
#